data_AF-A0A1A8N6R6-F1
#
_entry.id   AF-A0A1A8N6R6-F1
#
_cell.length_a   1.000
_cell.length_b   1.000
_cell.length_c   1.000
_cell.angle_alpha   90.00
_cell.angle_beta   90.00
_cell.angle_gamma   90.00
#
_symmetry.space_group_name_H-M   'P 1'
#
loop_
_entity.id
_entity.type
_entity.pdbx_description
1 polymer ?
#
loop_
_entity_poly.entity_id
_entity_poly.type
_entity_poly.pdbx_seq_one_letter_code
_entity_poly.pdbx_strand_id
1 'polypeptide(L)'
;QRRDSSVTPVAPEHVKVSVGLQSLRDKPLSTNHSVDQILLHPDFHPTNYNNDIALLRLSQKVVFNQLVRPVCLPQTGQQADLSFLLPNSLGLVAGWGISNPNASSSTLTSDLLQYVKLPVVSQDECQASYASRSISYNITDNMFC
;
A
#
# COMPACT_ATOMS: atom_id res chain seq x y z
N GLN A 1 -26.50 5.04 3.40
CA GLN A 1 -26.81 3.95 4.35
C GLN A 1 -25.54 3.67 5.14
N ARG A 2 -25.59 3.88 6.47
CA ARG A 2 -24.50 3.92 7.48
C ARG A 2 -23.35 4.92 7.23
N ARG A 3 -23.50 6.15 7.75
CA ARG A 3 -22.40 7.08 8.04
C ARG A 3 -21.85 6.78 9.44
N ASP A 4 -21.24 5.61 9.60
CA ASP A 4 -20.44 5.36 10.79
C ASP A 4 -18.99 5.62 10.39
N SER A 5 -18.41 6.69 10.91
CA SER A 5 -17.00 7.05 10.68
C SER A 5 -16.07 6.35 11.67
N SER A 6 -16.57 5.47 12.53
CA SER A 6 -15.73 4.68 13.43
C SER A 6 -14.94 3.66 12.63
N VAL A 7 -13.62 3.74 12.75
CA VAL A 7 -12.70 2.78 12.15
C VAL A 7 -12.45 1.70 13.19
N THR A 8 -13.04 0.53 13.00
CA THR A 8 -12.75 -0.64 13.84
C THR A 8 -11.68 -1.48 13.14
N PRO A 9 -10.49 -1.66 13.74
CA PRO A 9 -9.48 -2.55 13.18
C PRO A 9 -9.99 -3.98 13.17
N VAL A 10 -9.61 -4.73 12.14
CA VAL A 10 -9.80 -6.19 12.09
C VAL A 10 -9.02 -6.82 13.25
N ALA A 11 -9.54 -7.89 13.85
CA ALA A 11 -8.83 -8.58 14.92
C ALA A 11 -7.55 -9.28 14.38
N PRO A 12 -6.40 -9.22 15.09
CA PRO A 12 -5.11 -9.74 14.61
C PRO A 12 -5.14 -11.20 14.14
N GLU A 13 -5.93 -12.05 14.80
CA GLU A 13 -6.09 -13.47 14.49
C GLU A 13 -6.71 -13.75 13.11
N HIS A 14 -7.40 -12.76 12.53
CA HIS A 14 -7.95 -12.86 11.18
C HIS A 14 -6.97 -12.43 10.08
N VAL A 15 -5.77 -11.96 10.45
CA VAL A 15 -4.77 -11.46 9.51
C VAL A 15 -3.56 -12.39 9.47
N LYS A 16 -3.11 -12.72 8.27
CA LYS A 16 -1.88 -13.48 8.02
C LYS A 16 -1.00 -12.73 7.03
N VAL A 17 0.30 -12.72 7.27
CA VAL A 17 1.29 -12.08 6.41
C VAL A 17 2.18 -13.14 5.80
N SER A 18 2.22 -13.22 4.46
CA SER A 18 3.13 -14.09 3.72
C SER A 18 4.30 -13.28 3.19
N VAL A 19 5.53 -13.76 3.38
CA VAL A 19 6.76 -13.11 2.89
C VAL A 19 7.53 -14.04 1.96
N GLY A 20 8.34 -13.44 1.06
CA GLY A 20 9.16 -14.19 0.09
C GLY A 20 8.35 -14.93 -0.97
N LEU A 21 7.11 -14.52 -1.19
CA LEU A 21 6.19 -15.13 -2.16
C LEU A 21 6.26 -14.39 -3.49
N GLN A 22 6.41 -15.11 -4.59
CA GLN A 22 6.33 -14.54 -5.95
C GLN A 22 5.08 -15.00 -6.68
N SER A 23 4.70 -16.28 -6.57
CA SER A 23 3.47 -16.83 -7.14
C SER A 23 2.47 -17.18 -6.03
N LEU A 24 1.21 -16.75 -6.14
CA LEU A 24 0.15 -17.10 -5.20
C LEU A 24 -0.16 -18.61 -5.17
N ARG A 25 0.32 -19.37 -6.14
CA ARG A 25 0.25 -20.84 -6.17
C ARG A 25 1.34 -21.50 -5.33
N ASP A 26 2.43 -20.79 -5.06
CA ASP A 26 3.60 -21.30 -4.34
C ASP A 26 3.43 -21.19 -2.82
N LYS A 27 2.19 -21.33 -2.32
CA LYS A 27 1.87 -21.34 -0.89
C LYS A 27 2.77 -22.27 -0.06
N PRO A 28 3.18 -23.47 -0.54
CA PRO A 28 4.09 -24.33 0.20
C PRO A 28 5.49 -23.74 0.44
N LEU A 29 5.93 -22.80 -0.41
CA LEU A 29 7.24 -22.12 -0.30
C LEU A 29 7.17 -20.81 0.48
N SER A 30 5.97 -20.27 0.70
CA SER A 30 5.76 -19.03 1.46
C SER A 30 5.95 -19.25 2.97
N THR A 31 6.61 -18.31 3.64
CA THR A 31 6.61 -18.29 5.11
C THR A 31 5.46 -17.42 5.59
N ASN A 32 4.52 -18.03 6.32
CA ASN A 32 3.34 -17.36 6.86
C ASN A 32 3.58 -16.92 8.30
N HIS A 33 3.26 -15.67 8.60
CA HIS A 33 3.38 -15.07 9.92
C HIS A 33 2.01 -14.66 10.44
N SER A 34 1.76 -14.98 11.72
CA SER A 34 0.60 -14.46 12.45
C SER A 34 0.89 -13.03 12.91
N VAL A 35 -0.17 -12.24 13.08
CA VAL A 35 -0.11 -10.86 13.55
C VAL A 35 -0.41 -10.82 15.06
N ASP A 36 0.45 -10.13 15.80
CA ASP A 36 0.33 -9.88 17.24
C ASP A 36 -0.45 -8.59 17.51
N GLN A 37 -0.18 -7.54 16.72
CA GLN A 37 -0.78 -6.23 16.90
C GLN A 37 -1.00 -5.53 15.56
N ILE A 38 -2.14 -4.85 15.45
CA ILE A 38 -2.47 -3.93 14.35
C ILE A 38 -2.49 -2.52 14.91
N LEU A 39 -1.68 -1.63 14.32
CA LEU A 39 -1.56 -0.23 14.70
C LEU A 39 -2.04 0.63 13.53
N LEU A 40 -3.26 1.14 13.62
CA LEU A 40 -3.78 2.10 12.64
C LEU A 40 -3.21 3.49 12.94
N HIS A 41 -3.02 4.31 11.90
CA HIS A 41 -2.70 5.71 12.11
C HIS A 41 -3.82 6.39 12.92
N PRO A 42 -3.50 7.10 14.02
CA PRO A 42 -4.52 7.68 14.91
C PRO A 42 -5.42 8.70 14.19
N ASP A 43 -4.86 9.40 13.21
CA ASP A 43 -5.56 10.40 12.40
C ASP A 43 -6.06 9.87 11.04
N PHE A 44 -6.13 8.54 10.84
CA PHE A 44 -6.70 7.98 9.62
C PHE A 44 -8.15 8.45 9.46
N HIS A 45 -8.46 9.02 8.30
CA HIS A 45 -9.76 9.63 8.04
C HIS A 45 -10.51 8.87 6.93
N PRO A 46 -11.51 8.03 7.26
CA PRO A 46 -12.09 7.06 6.33
C PRO A 46 -12.91 7.68 5.18
N THR A 47 -13.25 8.98 5.27
CA THR A 47 -14.03 9.65 4.21
C THR A 47 -13.18 10.12 3.04
N ASN A 48 -11.92 10.51 3.31
CA ASN A 48 -11.01 11.05 2.28
C ASN A 48 -9.68 10.29 2.24
N TYR A 49 -9.53 9.22 3.03
CA TYR A 49 -8.34 8.39 3.11
C TYR A 49 -7.06 9.16 3.51
N ASN A 50 -7.20 10.32 4.15
CA ASN A 50 -6.03 11.00 4.69
C ASN A 50 -5.39 10.14 5.79
N ASN A 51 -4.07 10.12 5.83
CA ASN A 51 -3.26 9.27 6.71
C ASN A 51 -3.55 7.77 6.58
N ASP A 52 -3.77 7.29 5.35
CA ASP A 52 -3.96 5.85 5.06
C ASP A 52 -2.65 5.06 5.17
N ILE A 53 -2.26 4.77 6.40
CA ILE A 53 -1.10 3.95 6.74
C ILE A 53 -1.38 3.17 8.03
N ALA A 54 -0.85 1.95 8.11
CA ALA A 54 -0.92 1.11 9.30
C ALA A 54 0.34 0.26 9.45
N LEU A 55 0.62 -0.20 10.67
CA LEU A 55 1.69 -1.15 10.97
C LEU A 55 1.11 -2.46 11.48
N LEU A 56 1.69 -3.56 11.00
CA LEU A 56 1.42 -4.91 11.51
C LEU A 56 2.66 -5.39 12.27
N ARG A 57 2.51 -5.66 13.57
CA ARG A 57 3.53 -6.33 14.36
C ARG A 57 3.31 -7.82 14.24
N LEU A 58 4.29 -8.53 13.69
CA LEU A 58 4.26 -9.98 13.59
C LEU A 58 4.54 -10.63 14.94
N SER A 59 3.90 -11.76 15.25
CA SER A 59 4.11 -12.49 16.51
C SER A 59 5.51 -13.09 16.62
N GLN A 60 6.20 -13.27 15.49
CA GLN A 60 7.58 -13.76 15.42
C GLN A 60 8.38 -12.97 14.39
N LYS A 61 9.68 -12.81 14.67
CA LYS A 61 10.62 -12.16 13.74
C LYS A 61 10.74 -12.97 12.45
N VAL A 62 10.81 -12.27 11.34
CA VAL A 62 11.05 -12.85 10.02
C VAL A 62 12.54 -13.16 9.86
N VAL A 63 12.87 -14.34 9.32
CA VAL A 63 14.24 -14.70 8.98
C VAL A 63 14.58 -14.14 7.60
N PHE A 64 15.59 -13.28 7.54
CA PHE A 64 16.03 -12.67 6.27
C PHE A 64 16.83 -13.66 5.43
N ASN A 65 16.63 -13.60 4.12
CA ASN A 65 17.32 -14.44 3.15
C ASN A 65 17.39 -13.73 1.78
N GLN A 66 17.60 -14.48 0.70
CA GLN A 66 17.67 -13.93 -0.66
C GLN A 66 16.31 -13.41 -1.17
N LEU A 67 15.20 -13.96 -0.69
CA LEU A 67 13.82 -13.61 -1.07
C LEU A 67 13.14 -12.65 -0.08
N VAL A 68 13.69 -12.51 1.12
CA VAL A 68 13.08 -11.74 2.21
C VAL A 68 14.07 -10.73 2.78
N ARG A 69 13.81 -9.44 2.49
CA ARG A 69 14.57 -8.29 3.00
C ARG A 69 13.62 -7.13 3.29
N PRO A 70 13.92 -6.28 4.29
CA PRO A 70 13.16 -5.07 4.55
C PRO A 70 13.43 -3.99 3.50
N VAL A 71 12.49 -3.06 3.34
CA VAL A 71 12.69 -1.80 2.63
C VAL A 71 13.13 -0.71 3.61
N CYS A 72 13.92 0.26 3.12
CA CYS A 72 14.29 1.43 3.92
C CYS A 72 13.10 2.38 4.08
N LEU A 73 13.02 3.06 5.23
CA LEU A 73 12.13 4.20 5.41
C LEU A 73 12.80 5.48 4.88
N PRO A 74 12.02 6.43 4.31
CA PRO A 74 12.56 7.73 3.96
C PRO A 74 13.04 8.48 5.22
N GLN A 75 14.06 9.32 5.05
CA GLN A 75 14.50 10.21 6.12
C GLN A 75 13.42 11.26 6.40
N THR A 76 13.36 11.73 7.65
CA THR A 76 12.39 12.75 8.08
C THR A 76 13.10 13.99 8.62
N GLY A 77 12.40 15.12 8.66
CA GLY A 77 12.92 16.38 9.18
C GLY A 77 13.72 17.20 8.16
N GLN A 78 14.45 18.20 8.65
CA GLN A 78 15.13 19.21 7.82
C GLN A 78 16.21 18.65 6.86
N GLN A 79 16.62 17.40 7.08
CA GLN A 79 17.67 16.74 6.30
C GLN A 79 17.11 15.65 5.37
N ALA A 80 15.78 15.54 5.26
CA ALA A 80 15.13 14.60 4.37
C ALA A 80 15.38 14.99 2.90
N ASP A 81 16.12 14.16 2.18
CA ASP A 81 16.18 14.25 0.72
C ASP A 81 14.89 13.68 0.12
N LEU A 82 13.99 14.57 -0.29
CA LEU A 82 12.74 14.22 -0.97
C LEU A 82 12.84 14.31 -2.50
N SER A 83 14.04 14.31 -3.07
CA SER A 83 14.25 14.37 -4.52
C SER A 83 13.54 13.24 -5.27
N PHE A 84 13.36 12.08 -4.62
CA PHE A 84 12.63 10.94 -5.16
C PHE A 84 11.12 11.20 -5.32
N LEU A 85 10.57 12.24 -4.69
CA LEU A 85 9.19 12.71 -4.86
C LEU A 85 9.07 13.90 -5.84
N LEU A 86 10.15 14.28 -6.53
CA LEU A 86 10.05 15.30 -7.56
C LEU A 86 9.30 14.76 -8.79
N PRO A 87 8.54 15.61 -9.51
CA PRO A 87 7.85 15.18 -10.72
C PRO A 87 8.79 14.53 -11.74
N ASN A 88 8.32 13.46 -12.37
CA ASN A 88 9.05 12.58 -13.29
C ASN A 88 10.12 11.67 -12.64
N SER A 89 10.35 11.75 -11.33
CA SER A 89 11.10 10.71 -10.61
C SER A 89 10.38 9.38 -10.74
N LEU A 90 11.12 8.30 -11.05
CA LEU A 90 10.53 6.99 -11.35
C LEU A 90 10.52 6.10 -10.11
N GLY A 91 9.33 5.64 -9.71
CA GLY A 91 9.10 4.65 -8.68
C GLY A 91 8.74 3.27 -9.25
N LEU A 92 8.90 2.23 -8.45
CA LEU A 92 8.43 0.87 -8.76
C LEU A 92 7.26 0.51 -7.87
N VAL A 93 6.18 0.02 -8.47
CA VAL A 93 5.03 -0.54 -7.76
C VAL A 93 4.92 -2.01 -8.13
N ALA A 94 4.87 -2.89 -7.13
CA ALA A 94 4.74 -4.34 -7.32
C ALA A 94 3.46 -4.87 -6.66
N GLY A 95 2.81 -5.85 -7.30
CA GLY A 95 1.61 -6.48 -6.75
C GLY A 95 1.04 -7.60 -7.63
N TRP A 96 0.07 -8.32 -7.06
CA TRP A 96 -0.73 -9.37 -7.72
C TRP A 96 -2.06 -8.84 -8.25
N GLY A 97 -2.18 -7.52 -8.40
CA GLY A 97 -3.41 -6.82 -8.73
C GLY A 97 -3.95 -7.14 -10.13
N ILE A 98 -4.89 -6.32 -10.56
CA ILE A 98 -5.65 -6.57 -11.78
C ILE A 98 -4.75 -6.46 -13.01
N SER A 99 -4.65 -7.54 -13.80
CA SER A 99 -3.81 -7.60 -15.01
C SER A 99 -4.57 -7.20 -16.29
N ASN A 100 -5.91 -7.28 -16.28
CA ASN A 100 -6.75 -6.85 -17.40
C ASN A 100 -8.05 -6.20 -16.90
N PRO A 101 -8.20 -4.86 -16.98
CA PRO A 101 -9.39 -4.16 -16.50
C PRO A 101 -10.67 -4.48 -17.30
N ASN A 102 -10.56 -5.14 -18.46
CA ASN A 102 -11.68 -5.46 -19.35
C ASN A 102 -12.11 -6.94 -19.30
N ALA A 103 -11.53 -7.77 -18.43
CA ALA A 103 -11.86 -9.19 -18.32
C ALA A 103 -13.03 -9.45 -17.36
N SER A 104 -13.92 -10.39 -17.70
CA SER A 104 -15.07 -10.78 -16.89
C SER A 104 -14.65 -11.57 -15.63
N SER A 105 -14.71 -10.88 -14.47
CA SER A 105 -14.79 -11.27 -13.05
C SER A 105 -14.01 -12.45 -12.44
N SER A 106 -13.55 -13.48 -13.16
CA SER A 106 -12.88 -14.66 -12.55
C SER A 106 -11.41 -14.83 -12.94
N THR A 107 -10.85 -13.94 -13.77
CA THR A 107 -9.44 -13.98 -14.24
C THR A 107 -8.72 -12.63 -14.07
N LEU A 108 -9.22 -11.76 -13.19
CA LEU A 108 -8.76 -10.38 -13.08
C LEU A 108 -7.37 -10.24 -12.45
N THR A 109 -6.99 -11.08 -11.49
CA THR A 109 -5.75 -10.93 -10.71
C THR A 109 -4.63 -11.83 -11.22
N SER A 110 -3.39 -11.34 -11.18
CA SER A 110 -2.22 -12.14 -11.55
C SER A 110 -1.79 -13.04 -10.39
N ASP A 111 -1.62 -14.35 -10.64
CA ASP A 111 -1.01 -15.24 -9.66
C ASP A 111 0.49 -14.94 -9.47
N LEU A 112 1.16 -14.44 -10.50
CA LEU A 112 2.58 -14.09 -10.45
C LEU A 112 2.75 -12.61 -10.13
N LEU A 113 3.60 -12.28 -9.16
CA LEU A 113 3.93 -10.91 -8.78
C LEU A 113 4.43 -10.16 -10.02
N GLN A 114 3.75 -9.07 -10.35
CA GLN A 114 4.14 -8.16 -11.42
C GLN A 114 4.68 -6.88 -10.79
N TYR A 115 5.38 -6.09 -11.60
CA TYR A 115 5.77 -4.73 -11.23
C TYR A 115 5.67 -3.79 -12.42
N VAL A 116 5.52 -2.50 -12.14
CA VAL A 116 5.49 -1.41 -13.11
C VAL A 116 6.34 -0.26 -12.62
N LYS A 117 6.95 0.46 -13.55
CA LYS A 117 7.68 1.69 -13.28
C LYS A 117 6.79 2.88 -13.64
N LEU A 118 6.53 3.76 -12.67
CA LEU A 118 5.65 4.92 -12.82
C LEU A 118 6.38 6.21 -12.45
N PRO A 119 6.14 7.32 -13.15
CA PRO A 119 6.62 8.63 -12.75
C PRO A 119 5.77 9.19 -11.61
N VAL A 120 6.41 9.95 -10.73
CA VAL A 120 5.74 10.88 -9.83
C VAL A 120 5.17 12.05 -10.65
N VAL A 121 3.95 12.44 -10.34
CA VAL A 121 3.19 13.54 -10.95
C VAL A 121 3.30 14.78 -10.06
N SER A 122 3.18 15.98 -10.64
CA SER A 122 3.15 17.19 -9.82
C SER A 122 1.90 17.22 -8.93
N GLN A 123 2.05 17.73 -7.71
CA GLN A 123 0.96 17.81 -6.75
C GLN A 123 -0.23 18.62 -7.30
N ASP A 124 0.04 19.75 -7.97
CA ASP A 124 -0.97 20.60 -8.59
C ASP A 124 -1.76 19.86 -9.68
N GLU A 125 -1.07 19.13 -10.55
CA GLU A 125 -1.71 18.32 -11.59
C GLU A 125 -2.57 17.21 -10.98
N CYS A 126 -2.07 16.54 -9.93
CA CYS A 126 -2.85 15.50 -9.27
C CYS A 126 -4.10 16.07 -8.60
N GLN A 127 -3.96 17.17 -7.84
CA GLN A 127 -5.10 17.85 -7.22
C GLN A 127 -6.15 18.29 -8.25
N ALA A 128 -5.73 18.89 -9.36
CA ALA A 128 -6.63 19.32 -10.43
C ALA A 128 -7.38 18.15 -11.07
N SER A 129 -6.68 17.03 -11.32
CA SER A 129 -7.26 15.81 -11.89
C SER A 129 -8.36 15.23 -10.99
N TYR A 130 -8.11 15.14 -9.68
CA TYR A 130 -9.08 14.59 -8.73
C TYR A 130 -10.24 15.53 -8.43
N ALA A 131 -9.99 16.84 -8.31
CA ALA A 131 -11.05 17.83 -8.13
C ALA A 131 -12.06 17.84 -9.30
N SER A 132 -11.61 17.54 -10.52
CA SER A 132 -12.49 17.43 -11.68
C SER A 132 -13.40 16.18 -11.67
N ARG A 133 -13.07 15.17 -10.84
CA ARG A 133 -13.69 13.83 -10.86
C ARG A 133 -14.45 13.48 -9.57
N SER A 134 -14.10 14.07 -8.43
CA SER A 134 -14.69 13.75 -7.14
C SER A 134 -14.80 14.98 -6.24
N ILE A 135 -15.99 15.22 -5.70
CA ILE A 135 -16.25 16.31 -4.74
C ILE A 135 -15.83 15.91 -3.31
N SER A 136 -15.77 14.61 -3.02
CA SER A 136 -15.54 14.09 -1.66
C SER A 136 -14.12 13.57 -1.41
N TYR A 137 -13.27 13.53 -2.45
CA TYR A 137 -11.91 13.00 -2.36
C TYR A 137 -10.92 14.03 -2.89
N ASN A 138 -10.37 14.83 -1.98
CA ASN A 138 -9.32 15.80 -2.27
C ASN A 138 -7.97 15.22 -1.88
N ILE A 139 -7.02 15.30 -2.81
CA ILE A 139 -5.61 14.98 -2.54
C ILE A 139 -5.09 15.95 -1.48
N THR A 140 -4.45 15.41 -0.45
CA THR A 140 -3.88 16.16 0.67
C THR A 140 -2.36 16.22 0.58
N ASP A 141 -1.71 17.03 1.43
CA ASP A 141 -0.23 17.11 1.50
C ASP A 141 0.43 15.82 2.00
N ASN A 142 -0.35 14.89 2.56
CA ASN A 142 0.11 13.57 2.98
C ASN A 142 0.00 12.52 1.86
N MET A 143 -0.32 12.94 0.64
CA MET A 143 -0.48 12.09 -0.53
C MET A 143 0.38 12.62 -1.67
N PHE A 144 0.84 11.71 -2.53
CA PHE A 144 1.46 12.04 -3.80
C PHE A 144 0.87 11.16 -4.89
N CYS A 145 1.08 11.62 -6.11
CA CYS A 145 0.84 10.93 -7.35
C CYS A 145 2.14 11.10 -8.15
#